data_AF-A0A835T2T7-F1
#
_entry.id   AF-A0A835T2T7-F1
#
_cell.length_a   1.000
_cell.length_b   1.000
_cell.length_c   1.000
_cell.angle_alpha   90.00
_cell.angle_beta   90.00
_cell.angle_gamma   90.00
#
_symmetry.space_group_name_H-M   'P 1'
#
loop_
_entity.id
_entity.type
_entity.pdbx_description
1 polymer ?
#
loop_
_entity_poly.entity_id
_entity_poly.type
_entity_poly.pdbx_seq_one_letter_code
_entity_poly.pdbx_strand_id
1 'polypeptide(L)'
;MGTFGGAGAGLLCPNAPNMYRIGWAKPINEPGTKPFQLTTSGAWGNLTAANFTTNNWIRGLVLPAQGTRDDNMVVVNVGIQSTEIGSNRAAGAQAYYFSYRIKNTTAGGYDSGLTSDFNKKVLVHAYNGIQSERVFGFKANLLDWGPNFQSKSNTWTSPFLALDSNGLGGGVRLVVQSVTDTQAVVDICRITENGREDSCTDGLDNDCDGKVDGEDPDCA
;
A
#
# COMPACT_ATOMS: atom_id res chain seq x y z
N MET A 1 3.68 -15.23 22.46
CA MET A 1 3.38 -14.89 21.05
C MET A 1 3.72 -16.11 20.19
N GLY A 2 2.99 -16.36 19.11
CA GLY A 2 3.06 -17.62 18.36
C GLY A 2 4.42 -17.92 17.71
N THR A 3 4.67 -19.20 17.43
CA THR A 3 5.86 -19.69 16.73
C THR A 3 5.83 -19.28 15.25
N PHE A 4 6.64 -18.28 14.88
CA PHE A 4 6.69 -17.72 13.52
C PHE A 4 6.88 -18.79 12.43
N GLY A 5 7.75 -19.78 12.63
CA GLY A 5 7.99 -20.86 11.68
C GLY A 5 6.80 -21.79 11.43
N GLY A 6 5.78 -21.78 12.30
CA GLY A 6 4.56 -22.59 12.16
C GLY A 6 3.35 -21.83 11.58
N ALA A 7 3.46 -20.51 11.38
CA ALA A 7 2.32 -19.67 10.96
C ALA A 7 2.05 -19.71 9.45
N GLY A 8 3.04 -20.11 8.63
CA GLY A 8 2.95 -20.06 7.16
C GLY A 8 2.59 -18.66 6.65
N ALA A 9 1.73 -18.57 5.63
CA ALA A 9 1.17 -17.31 5.16
C ALA A 9 0.18 -16.66 6.15
N GLY A 10 -0.28 -17.41 7.17
CA GLY A 10 -1.19 -16.95 8.21
C GLY A 10 -0.47 -16.26 9.36
N LEU A 11 0.34 -15.23 9.08
CA LEU A 11 0.99 -14.41 10.10
C LEU A 11 -0.08 -13.68 10.96
N LEU A 12 -0.49 -14.34 12.05
CA LEU A 12 -1.32 -13.79 13.14
C LEU A 12 -0.51 -12.86 14.06
N CYS A 13 0.66 -12.42 13.62
CA CYS A 13 1.25 -11.17 14.06
C CYS A 13 0.30 -10.01 13.72
N PRO A 14 0.42 -8.84 14.37
CA PRO A 14 -0.32 -7.65 13.95
C PRO A 14 0.07 -7.27 12.52
N ASN A 15 -0.71 -7.72 11.54
CA ASN A 15 -0.61 -7.27 10.15
C ASN A 15 -1.42 -5.98 9.97
N ALA A 16 -1.01 -5.13 9.03
CA ALA A 16 -1.58 -3.80 8.87
C ALA A 16 -3.12 -3.79 8.69
N PRO A 17 -3.74 -4.66 7.86
CA PRO A 17 -5.19 -4.70 7.75
C PRO A 17 -5.90 -5.01 9.08
N ASN A 18 -5.39 -5.97 9.86
CA ASN A 18 -5.97 -6.32 11.14
C ASN A 18 -5.78 -5.20 12.18
N MET A 19 -4.58 -4.58 12.25
CA MET A 19 -4.34 -3.44 13.15
C MET A 19 -5.24 -2.25 12.83
N TYR A 20 -5.43 -1.94 11.55
CA TYR A 20 -6.32 -0.88 11.09
C TYR A 20 -7.76 -1.16 11.48
N ARG A 21 -8.25 -2.38 11.19
CA ARG A 21 -9.62 -2.82 11.50
C ARG A 21 -9.98 -2.71 12.98
N ILE A 22 -9.04 -2.98 13.88
CA ILE A 22 -9.24 -2.91 15.34
C ILE A 22 -8.85 -1.56 15.96
N GLY A 23 -8.43 -0.58 15.14
CA GLY A 23 -8.05 0.75 15.59
C GLY A 23 -6.72 0.84 16.36
N TRP A 24 -5.84 -0.15 16.23
CA TRP A 24 -4.51 -0.16 16.88
C TRP A 24 -3.41 0.51 16.04
N ALA A 25 -3.67 0.75 14.76
CA ALA A 25 -2.82 1.56 13.89
C ALA A 25 -3.67 2.28 12.84
N LYS A 26 -3.10 3.32 12.24
CA LYS A 26 -3.78 4.23 11.30
C LYS A 26 -2.83 4.64 10.16
N PRO A 27 -3.34 5.30 9.11
CA PRO A 27 -2.51 5.81 8.02
C PRO A 27 -1.58 6.99 8.41
N ILE A 28 -0.51 7.22 7.62
CA ILE A 28 0.72 7.97 8.01
C ILE A 28 0.65 9.50 8.23
N ASN A 29 -0.38 10.22 7.77
CA ASN A 29 -0.45 11.70 7.67
C ASN A 29 0.45 12.32 6.55
N GLU A 30 0.35 13.65 6.36
CA GLU A 30 0.80 14.39 5.16
C GLU A 30 2.32 14.66 5.10
N PRO A 31 2.99 14.49 3.94
CA PRO A 31 4.40 14.85 3.76
C PRO A 31 4.70 16.30 4.17
N GLY A 32 5.75 16.50 4.97
CA GLY A 32 6.12 17.83 5.48
C GLY A 32 5.30 18.33 6.67
N THR A 33 4.17 17.70 7.01
CA THR A 33 3.52 17.93 8.32
C THR A 33 4.28 17.19 9.43
N LYS A 34 4.17 17.70 10.67
CA LYS A 34 4.82 17.03 11.79
C LYS A 34 4.09 15.71 12.11
N PRO A 35 4.81 14.65 12.52
CA PRO A 35 4.20 13.49 13.17
C PRO A 35 3.13 13.91 14.17
N PHE A 36 2.00 13.17 14.19
CA PHE A 36 0.85 13.41 15.07
C PHE A 36 0.03 14.68 14.79
N GLN A 37 0.30 15.44 13.72
CA GLN A 37 -0.56 16.56 13.30
C GLN A 37 -1.81 16.03 12.59
N LEU A 38 -2.96 16.09 13.26
CA LEU A 38 -4.28 15.93 12.65
C LEU A 38 -4.48 17.03 11.60
N THR A 39 -4.36 16.69 10.32
CA THR A 39 -4.77 17.56 9.22
C THR A 39 -6.28 17.48 9.03
N THR A 40 -6.90 18.55 8.54
CA THR A 40 -8.36 18.68 8.41
C THR A 40 -8.99 17.64 7.48
N SER A 41 -8.19 16.97 6.63
CA SER A 41 -8.62 15.90 5.74
C SER A 41 -8.52 14.50 6.35
N GLY A 42 -7.62 14.26 7.32
CA GLY A 42 -7.40 12.97 7.98
C GLY A 42 -7.05 11.77 7.06
N ALA A 43 -6.88 12.01 5.76
CA ALA A 43 -6.90 11.00 4.70
C ALA A 43 -5.53 10.72 4.08
N TRP A 44 -4.46 11.32 4.59
CA TRP A 44 -3.12 11.08 4.07
C TRP A 44 -2.61 9.69 4.45
N GLY A 45 -2.30 8.91 3.42
CA GLY A 45 -2.08 7.47 3.52
C GLY A 45 -3.36 6.62 3.49
N ASN A 46 -4.57 7.21 3.38
CA ASN A 46 -5.80 6.47 3.09
C ASN A 46 -6.28 6.81 1.67
N LEU A 47 -5.53 6.29 0.70
CA LEU A 47 -5.56 6.73 -0.69
C LEU A 47 -6.69 6.03 -1.46
N THR A 48 -7.41 6.83 -2.25
CA THR A 48 -8.55 6.41 -3.09
C THR A 48 -8.29 6.83 -4.54
N ALA A 49 -9.19 6.48 -5.47
CA ALA A 49 -9.07 6.91 -6.87
C ALA A 49 -8.90 8.43 -7.01
N ALA A 50 -9.59 9.22 -6.16
CA ALA A 50 -9.55 10.68 -6.18
C ALA A 50 -8.19 11.29 -5.79
N ASN A 51 -7.29 10.53 -5.17
CA ASN A 51 -5.94 11.02 -4.83
C ASN A 51 -4.98 11.01 -6.03
N PHE A 52 -5.38 10.43 -7.15
CA PHE A 52 -4.55 10.19 -8.33
C PHE A 52 -5.14 10.78 -9.61
N THR A 53 -5.87 11.91 -9.52
CA THR A 53 -6.59 12.51 -10.65
C THR A 53 -5.82 13.64 -11.36
N THR A 54 -4.85 14.24 -10.68
CA THR A 54 -3.97 15.30 -11.22
C THR A 54 -2.52 14.86 -11.36
N ASN A 55 -2.19 13.68 -10.83
CA ASN A 55 -0.90 13.00 -10.95
C ASN A 55 -1.12 11.55 -10.52
N ASN A 56 -0.69 10.59 -11.32
CA ASN A 56 -0.83 9.17 -10.98
C ASN A 56 0.13 8.74 -9.87
N TRP A 57 1.18 9.52 -9.60
CA TRP A 57 2.17 9.28 -8.55
C TRP A 57 1.97 10.12 -7.30
N ILE A 58 2.13 9.45 -6.15
CA ILE A 58 2.41 10.07 -4.85
C ILE A 58 3.80 9.59 -4.42
N ARG A 59 4.80 10.48 -4.50
CA ARG A 59 6.21 10.17 -4.27
C ARG A 59 6.69 10.57 -2.87
N GLY A 60 7.71 9.89 -2.36
CA GLY A 60 8.41 10.25 -1.13
C GLY A 60 7.63 10.01 0.17
N LEU A 61 6.66 9.09 0.18
CA LEU A 61 5.90 8.74 1.38
C LEU A 61 6.81 8.06 2.42
N VAL A 62 6.89 8.66 3.61
CA VAL A 62 7.68 8.11 4.72
C VAL A 62 6.83 7.15 5.54
N LEU A 63 7.20 5.88 5.52
CA LEU A 63 6.51 4.79 6.18
C LEU A 63 7.31 4.35 7.42
N PRO A 64 6.93 4.78 8.65
CA PRO A 64 7.69 4.45 9.85
C PRO A 64 7.53 2.98 10.22
N ALA A 65 8.53 2.44 10.91
CA ALA A 65 8.51 1.05 11.36
C ALA A 65 7.35 0.80 12.34
N GLN A 66 6.59 -0.26 12.10
CA GLN A 66 5.30 -0.55 12.75
C GLN A 66 5.37 -0.62 14.29
N GLY A 67 6.53 -0.93 14.86
CA GLY A 67 6.78 -0.92 16.31
C GLY A 67 7.14 0.43 16.93
N THR A 68 7.17 1.52 16.16
CA THR A 68 7.62 2.86 16.64
C THR A 68 6.50 3.89 16.75
N ARG A 69 5.44 3.76 15.96
CA ARG A 69 4.33 4.72 15.82
C ARG A 69 3.02 3.98 15.53
N ASP A 70 1.89 4.63 15.80
CA ASP A 70 0.56 4.12 15.45
C ASP A 70 0.14 4.52 14.01
N ASP A 71 0.59 5.67 13.52
CA ASP A 71 0.50 6.09 12.11
C ASP A 71 1.62 5.45 11.26
N ASN A 72 1.44 4.18 10.89
CA ASN A 72 2.50 3.30 10.39
C ASN A 72 2.19 2.50 9.11
N MET A 73 1.12 2.88 8.40
CA MET A 73 0.73 2.23 7.14
C MET A 73 0.27 3.20 6.07
N VAL A 74 0.30 2.74 4.82
CA VAL A 74 -0.50 3.32 3.74
C VAL A 74 -1.55 2.29 3.33
N VAL A 75 -2.79 2.73 3.21
CA VAL A 75 -3.93 1.99 2.67
C VAL A 75 -4.25 2.59 1.31
N VAL A 76 -4.42 1.76 0.28
CA VAL A 76 -4.76 2.19 -1.08
C VAL A 76 -5.92 1.38 -1.61
N ASN A 77 -6.98 2.07 -2.05
CA ASN A 77 -8.13 1.46 -2.71
C ASN A 77 -8.55 2.31 -3.92
N VAL A 78 -7.94 2.03 -5.07
CA VAL A 78 -8.25 2.70 -6.34
C VAL A 78 -9.62 2.33 -6.92
N GLY A 79 -10.32 1.36 -6.32
CA GLY A 79 -11.69 0.99 -6.68
C GLY A 79 -12.77 1.72 -5.88
N ILE A 80 -12.44 2.71 -5.04
CA ILE A 80 -13.42 3.60 -4.41
C ILE A 80 -13.12 5.06 -4.76
N GLN A 81 -14.18 5.85 -4.92
CA GLN A 81 -14.05 7.27 -5.27
C GLN A 81 -13.49 8.11 -4.12
N SER A 82 -14.07 7.96 -2.92
CA SER A 82 -13.64 8.65 -1.69
C SER A 82 -13.80 7.73 -0.48
N THR A 83 -13.24 8.15 0.66
CA THR A 83 -13.36 7.46 1.95
C THR A 83 -14.73 7.62 2.62
N GLU A 84 -15.62 8.42 2.03
CA GLU A 84 -16.94 8.76 2.58
C GLU A 84 -17.93 7.59 2.51
N ILE A 85 -18.94 7.65 3.38
CA ILE A 85 -20.03 6.67 3.41
C ILE A 85 -20.91 6.88 2.17
N GLY A 86 -21.13 5.81 1.40
CA GLY A 86 -21.92 5.86 0.16
C GLY A 86 -21.13 6.28 -1.09
N SER A 87 -19.81 6.46 -1.00
CA SER A 87 -18.96 6.71 -2.17
C SER A 87 -19.05 5.59 -3.21
N ASN A 88 -18.96 5.94 -4.51
CA ASN A 88 -18.98 4.98 -5.62
C ASN A 88 -17.84 3.96 -5.50
N ARG A 89 -18.11 2.70 -5.91
CA ARG A 89 -17.18 1.57 -5.78
C ARG A 89 -17.23 0.65 -6.99
N ALA A 90 -16.06 0.34 -7.54
CA ALA A 90 -15.88 -0.72 -8.53
C ALA A 90 -16.03 -2.10 -7.86
N ALA A 91 -16.76 -3.00 -8.52
CA ALA A 91 -16.92 -4.38 -8.05
C ALA A 91 -15.59 -5.15 -8.16
N GLY A 92 -15.28 -6.01 -7.17
CA GLY A 92 -14.05 -6.82 -7.16
C GLY A 92 -12.79 -6.09 -6.69
N ALA A 93 -12.86 -4.77 -6.44
CA ALA A 93 -11.74 -4.00 -5.91
C ALA A 93 -11.25 -4.49 -4.54
N GLN A 94 -9.93 -4.48 -4.35
CA GLN A 94 -9.26 -4.80 -3.09
C GLN A 94 -8.58 -3.55 -2.53
N ALA A 95 -8.53 -3.42 -1.21
CA ALA A 95 -7.67 -2.44 -0.56
C ALA A 95 -6.30 -3.09 -0.26
N TYR A 96 -5.23 -2.42 -0.65
CA TYR A 96 -3.86 -2.81 -0.36
C TYR A 96 -3.33 -2.04 0.83
N TYR A 97 -2.56 -2.72 1.68
CA TYR A 97 -2.02 -2.19 2.92
C TYR A 97 -0.51 -2.39 2.91
N PHE A 98 0.23 -1.28 2.95
CA PHE A 98 1.68 -1.23 2.97
C PHE A 98 2.14 -0.84 4.37
N SER A 99 2.93 -1.68 5.03
CA SER A 99 3.55 -1.33 6.33
C SER A 99 5.01 -1.76 6.42
N TYR A 100 5.82 -0.99 7.13
CA TYR A 100 7.25 -1.23 7.25
C TYR A 100 7.59 -1.99 8.53
N ARG A 101 8.38 -3.05 8.40
CA ARG A 101 8.71 -3.99 9.47
C ARG A 101 10.21 -4.09 9.68
N ILE A 102 10.60 -4.12 10.94
CA ILE A 102 11.99 -4.25 11.39
C ILE A 102 12.01 -5.27 12.51
N LYS A 103 12.96 -6.20 12.44
CA LYS A 103 13.17 -7.17 13.51
C LYS A 103 13.82 -6.47 14.70
N ASN A 104 13.11 -6.43 15.82
CA ASN A 104 13.65 -5.91 17.07
C ASN A 104 14.57 -6.95 17.73
N THR A 105 15.74 -6.53 18.19
CA THR A 105 16.69 -7.43 18.87
C THR A 105 16.39 -7.58 20.37
N THR A 106 15.58 -6.69 20.95
CA THR A 106 15.16 -6.75 22.35
C THR A 106 14.06 -7.79 22.52
N ALA A 107 14.33 -8.84 23.29
CA ALA A 107 13.37 -9.90 23.58
C ALA A 107 12.09 -9.34 24.24
N GLY A 108 10.93 -9.72 23.70
CA GLY A 108 9.61 -9.22 24.15
C GLY A 108 9.22 -7.86 23.56
N GLY A 109 10.11 -7.18 22.85
CA GLY A 109 9.78 -5.98 22.08
C GLY A 109 8.86 -6.27 20.90
N TYR A 110 8.24 -5.22 20.37
CA TYR A 110 7.47 -5.30 19.12
C TYR A 110 8.34 -5.87 17.99
N ASP A 111 7.81 -6.79 17.19
CA ASP A 111 8.54 -7.50 16.13
C ASP A 111 9.81 -8.26 16.56
N SER A 112 10.00 -8.55 17.86
CA SER A 112 11.19 -9.30 18.31
C SER A 112 11.24 -10.76 17.83
N GLY A 113 10.09 -11.34 17.50
CA GLY A 113 9.99 -12.69 16.94
C GLY A 113 10.12 -12.76 15.41
N LEU A 114 10.24 -11.62 14.73
CA LEU A 114 10.25 -11.55 13.26
C LEU A 114 11.47 -12.32 12.68
N THR A 115 11.27 -13.01 11.55
CA THR A 115 12.39 -13.65 10.84
C THR A 115 13.28 -12.58 10.18
N SER A 116 14.49 -12.98 9.78
CA SER A 116 15.41 -12.10 9.03
C SER A 116 14.81 -11.62 7.70
N ASP A 117 13.93 -12.41 7.10
CA ASP A 117 13.42 -12.19 5.74
C ASP A 117 12.49 -10.98 5.65
N PHE A 118 11.81 -10.68 6.75
CA PHE A 118 10.94 -9.51 6.94
C PHE A 118 11.65 -8.33 7.64
N ASN A 119 12.94 -8.46 7.97
CA ASN A 119 13.69 -7.34 8.55
C ASN A 119 14.00 -6.28 7.49
N LYS A 120 13.70 -5.02 7.79
CA LYS A 120 13.78 -3.89 6.87
C LYS A 120 12.97 -4.12 5.58
N LYS A 121 11.73 -4.58 5.75
CA LYS A 121 10.80 -4.82 4.64
C LYS A 121 9.51 -4.03 4.73
N VAL A 122 9.08 -3.49 3.60
CA VAL A 122 7.69 -3.08 3.36
C VAL A 122 6.91 -4.33 2.98
N LEU A 123 5.91 -4.70 3.78
CA LEU A 123 5.02 -5.82 3.52
C LEU A 123 3.77 -5.31 2.79
N VAL A 124 3.36 -6.04 1.76
CA VAL A 124 2.14 -5.78 1.00
C VAL A 124 1.07 -6.77 1.42
N HIS A 125 -0.04 -6.27 1.97
CA HIS A 125 -1.21 -7.09 2.23
C HIS A 125 -2.41 -6.65 1.38
N ALA A 126 -3.27 -7.58 1.00
CA ALA A 126 -4.60 -7.28 0.48
C ALA A 126 -5.68 -7.66 1.48
N TYR A 127 -6.71 -6.83 1.58
CA TYR A 127 -7.93 -7.09 2.35
C TYR A 127 -9.11 -6.32 1.76
N ASN A 128 -10.25 -7.00 1.57
CA ASN A 128 -11.45 -6.41 0.94
C ASN A 128 -12.50 -5.92 1.95
N GLY A 129 -12.13 -5.78 3.23
CA GLY A 129 -12.99 -5.19 4.27
C GLY A 129 -14.04 -6.13 4.87
N ILE A 130 -14.28 -7.31 4.29
CA ILE A 130 -15.35 -8.21 4.74
C ILE A 130 -15.02 -8.79 6.12
N GLN A 131 -15.85 -8.45 7.10
CA GLN A 131 -15.58 -8.72 8.52
C GLN A 131 -15.69 -10.21 8.94
N SER A 132 -16.15 -11.09 8.04
CA SER A 132 -16.49 -12.48 8.35
C SER A 132 -15.33 -13.45 8.07
N GLU A 133 -14.64 -13.85 9.13
CA GLU A 133 -13.55 -14.84 9.07
C GLU A 133 -14.00 -16.26 8.66
N ARG A 134 -15.33 -16.51 8.67
CA ARG A 134 -15.95 -17.77 8.24
C ARG A 134 -16.02 -17.90 6.72
N VAL A 135 -15.85 -16.82 5.96
CA VAL A 135 -15.83 -16.89 4.49
C VAL A 135 -14.38 -17.13 4.04
N PHE A 136 -14.15 -18.27 3.38
CA PHE A 136 -12.83 -18.61 2.85
C PHE A 136 -12.42 -17.61 1.75
N GLY A 137 -11.19 -17.09 1.83
CA GLY A 137 -10.65 -16.08 0.90
C GLY A 137 -10.74 -14.62 1.38
N PHE A 138 -11.41 -14.34 2.51
CA PHE A 138 -11.71 -12.97 2.98
C PHE A 138 -10.85 -12.53 4.18
N LYS A 139 -9.69 -13.16 4.36
CA LYS A 139 -8.71 -12.80 5.38
C LYS A 139 -7.71 -11.78 4.85
N ALA A 140 -7.05 -11.07 5.75
CA ALA A 140 -5.87 -10.28 5.42
C ALA A 140 -4.77 -11.20 4.87
N ASN A 141 -4.44 -11.06 3.58
CA ASN A 141 -3.47 -11.92 2.90
C ASN A 141 -2.17 -11.13 2.68
N LEU A 142 -1.04 -11.64 3.17
CA LEU A 142 0.28 -11.16 2.75
C LEU A 142 0.53 -11.60 1.30
N LEU A 143 0.79 -10.64 0.41
CA LEU A 143 1.04 -10.89 -1.01
C LEU A 143 2.54 -10.96 -1.31
N ASP A 144 3.31 -9.97 -0.85
CA ASP A 144 4.74 -9.84 -1.12
C ASP A 144 5.43 -8.93 -0.08
N TRP A 145 6.76 -8.85 -0.11
CA TRP A 145 7.55 -7.97 0.74
C TRP A 145 8.85 -7.51 0.08
N GLY A 146 9.19 -6.22 0.20
CA GLY A 146 10.31 -5.58 -0.50
C GLY A 146 11.11 -4.63 0.38
N PRO A 147 12.28 -4.11 -0.04
CA PRO A 147 12.85 -4.24 -1.39
C PRO A 147 13.32 -5.66 -1.69
N ASN A 148 13.49 -5.99 -2.97
CA ASN A 148 13.62 -7.35 -3.49
C ASN A 148 12.34 -8.17 -3.28
N PHE A 149 11.25 -7.66 -3.82
CA PHE A 149 9.97 -8.37 -4.00
C PHE A 149 10.16 -9.67 -4.81
N GLN A 150 9.11 -10.46 -5.01
CA GLN A 150 9.19 -11.69 -5.84
C GLN A 150 9.69 -11.40 -7.26
N SER A 151 9.36 -10.23 -7.81
CA SER A 151 9.87 -9.64 -9.06
C SER A 151 11.39 -9.41 -9.11
N LYS A 152 12.11 -9.57 -7.99
CA LYS A 152 13.53 -9.22 -7.80
C LYS A 152 13.87 -7.74 -7.99
N SER A 153 12.87 -6.87 -7.98
CA SER A 153 13.04 -5.42 -7.99
C SER A 153 12.64 -4.80 -6.64
N ASN A 154 12.79 -3.47 -6.55
CA ASN A 154 12.19 -2.65 -5.51
C ASN A 154 10.72 -2.27 -5.81
N THR A 155 10.11 -2.85 -6.85
CA THR A 155 8.74 -2.56 -7.29
C THR A 155 7.83 -3.77 -7.09
N TRP A 156 6.66 -3.53 -6.52
CA TRP A 156 5.52 -4.44 -6.51
C TRP A 156 4.35 -3.81 -7.27
N THR A 157 3.64 -4.61 -8.06
CA THR A 157 2.47 -4.17 -8.83
C THR A 157 1.29 -5.08 -8.52
N SER A 158 0.13 -4.48 -8.25
CA SER A 158 -1.10 -5.23 -8.03
C SER A 158 -1.64 -5.85 -9.32
N PRO A 159 -2.51 -6.87 -9.24
CA PRO A 159 -3.41 -7.19 -10.35
C PRO A 159 -4.17 -5.94 -10.79
N PHE A 160 -4.34 -5.77 -12.10
CA PHE A 160 -5.11 -4.68 -12.69
C PHE A 160 -6.61 -5.03 -12.70
N LEU A 161 -7.44 -4.13 -12.18
CA LEU A 161 -8.89 -4.18 -12.31
C LEU A 161 -9.32 -3.25 -13.44
N ALA A 162 -10.12 -3.72 -14.39
CA ALA A 162 -10.64 -2.85 -15.46
C ALA A 162 -11.39 -1.64 -14.88
N LEU A 163 -11.17 -0.46 -15.47
CA LEU A 163 -11.83 0.77 -15.06
C LEU A 163 -13.35 0.68 -15.30
N ASP A 164 -14.15 1.09 -14.31
CA ASP A 164 -15.60 1.20 -14.43
C ASP A 164 -16.03 2.51 -15.13
N SER A 165 -17.34 2.71 -15.30
CA SER A 165 -17.89 3.93 -15.93
C SER A 165 -17.66 5.22 -15.13
N ASN A 166 -17.19 5.13 -13.89
CA ASN A 166 -16.82 6.26 -13.04
C ASN A 166 -15.29 6.48 -13.02
N GLY A 167 -14.54 5.71 -13.82
CA GLY A 167 -13.07 5.71 -13.80
C GLY A 167 -12.49 5.12 -12.52
N LEU A 168 -13.20 4.20 -11.84
CA LEU A 168 -12.72 3.50 -10.64
C LEU A 168 -12.14 2.13 -11.00
N GLY A 169 -11.11 1.71 -10.27
CA GLY A 169 -10.32 0.52 -10.57
C GLY A 169 -8.90 0.90 -10.97
N GLY A 170 -8.31 0.11 -11.87
CA GLY A 170 -6.91 0.19 -12.26
C GLY A 170 -6.02 -0.76 -11.45
N GLY A 171 -4.71 -0.50 -11.47
CA GLY A 171 -3.71 -1.17 -10.63
C GLY A 171 -3.08 -0.21 -9.62
N VAL A 172 -2.29 -0.77 -8.70
CA VAL A 172 -1.44 -0.02 -7.76
C VAL A 172 -0.01 -0.50 -7.90
N ARG A 173 0.91 0.43 -8.19
CA ARG A 173 2.36 0.18 -8.18
C ARG A 173 2.94 0.77 -6.88
N LEU A 174 3.76 0.00 -6.19
CA LEU A 174 4.53 0.42 -5.02
C LEU A 174 6.02 0.32 -5.38
N VAL A 175 6.76 1.40 -5.21
CA VAL A 175 8.22 1.44 -5.40
C VAL A 175 8.88 1.77 -4.07
N VAL A 176 9.76 0.90 -3.58
CA VAL A 176 10.55 1.16 -2.37
C VAL A 176 11.82 1.92 -2.75
N GLN A 177 11.90 3.19 -2.38
CA GLN A 177 13.03 4.07 -2.69
C GLN A 177 14.20 3.87 -1.71
N SER A 178 13.93 3.75 -0.41
CA SER A 178 14.96 3.47 0.60
C SER A 178 14.39 2.84 1.87
N VAL A 179 15.26 2.23 2.68
CA VAL A 179 14.93 1.59 3.96
C VAL A 179 16.00 1.87 5.02
N THR A 180 15.60 2.16 6.26
CA THR A 180 16.49 2.45 7.40
C THR A 180 16.11 1.61 8.62
N ASP A 181 16.82 1.76 9.74
CA ASP A 181 16.46 1.15 11.04
C ASP A 181 15.22 1.79 11.71
N THR A 182 14.52 2.73 11.06
CA THR A 182 13.33 3.39 11.62
C THR A 182 12.19 3.62 10.62
N GLN A 183 12.46 3.69 9.31
CA GLN A 183 11.45 4.00 8.29
C GLN A 183 11.83 3.46 6.90
N ALA A 184 10.84 3.35 6.01
CA ALA A 184 11.04 3.25 4.57
C ALA A 184 10.58 4.54 3.88
N VAL A 185 11.12 4.82 2.70
CA VAL A 185 10.57 5.82 1.78
C VAL A 185 10.02 5.07 0.57
N VAL A 186 8.77 5.34 0.21
CA VAL A 186 8.07 4.67 -0.89
C VAL A 186 7.38 5.68 -1.81
N ASP A 187 7.32 5.33 -3.09
CA ASP A 187 6.43 5.96 -4.06
C ASP A 187 5.26 5.01 -4.33
N ILE A 188 4.08 5.57 -4.55
CA ILE A 188 2.87 4.81 -4.92
C ILE A 188 2.31 5.43 -6.19
N CYS A 189 1.96 4.60 -7.15
CA CYS A 189 1.29 5.02 -8.37
C CYS A 189 -0.02 4.27 -8.60
N ARG A 190 -1.00 4.94 -9.19
CA ARG A 190 -2.23 4.33 -9.71
C ARG A 190 -2.09 4.08 -11.21
N ILE A 191 -2.11 2.82 -11.60
CA ILE A 191 -2.10 2.38 -13.00
C ILE A 191 -3.52 2.53 -13.54
N THR A 192 -3.72 3.35 -14.57
CA THR A 192 -4.99 3.51 -15.31
C THR A 192 -4.98 2.72 -16.63
N GLU A 193 -3.81 2.53 -17.25
CA GLU A 193 -3.60 1.79 -18.50
C GLU A 193 -2.61 0.64 -18.27
N ASN A 194 -2.93 -0.58 -18.71
CA ASN A 194 -2.28 -1.79 -18.18
C ASN A 194 -1.01 -2.19 -18.96
N GLY A 195 0.11 -1.55 -18.64
CA GLY A 195 1.44 -1.90 -19.14
C GLY A 195 1.69 -1.51 -20.60
N ARG A 196 0.91 -0.56 -21.09
CA ARG A 196 1.15 0.27 -22.27
C ARG A 196 0.41 1.59 -22.08
N GLU A 197 1.05 2.71 -22.33
CA GLU A 197 0.38 4.02 -22.38
C GLU A 197 -0.30 4.22 -23.75
N ASP A 198 -1.60 4.55 -23.72
CA ASP A 198 -2.40 4.94 -24.89
C ASP A 198 -2.80 6.43 -24.83
N SER A 199 -2.83 7.04 -23.63
CA SER A 199 -3.31 8.42 -23.38
C SER A 199 -2.20 9.48 -23.39
N CYS A 200 -1.41 9.47 -24.48
CA CYS A 200 -0.14 10.19 -24.70
C CYS A 200 -0.14 11.74 -24.72
N THR A 201 -1.15 12.41 -24.18
CA THR A 201 -1.22 13.89 -24.13
C THR A 201 -1.95 14.44 -22.90
N ASP A 202 -2.19 13.64 -21.85
CA ASP A 202 -2.99 14.03 -20.69
C ASP A 202 -2.18 14.60 -19.51
N GLY A 203 -0.85 14.50 -19.57
CA GLY A 203 0.07 14.98 -18.54
C GLY A 203 0.35 13.98 -17.42
N LEU A 204 -0.08 12.73 -17.56
CA LEU A 204 0.03 11.67 -16.55
C LEU A 204 0.93 10.51 -17.02
N ASP A 205 1.30 9.66 -16.08
CA ASP A 205 2.02 8.40 -16.30
C ASP A 205 1.00 7.28 -16.05
N ASN A 206 0.33 6.84 -17.10
CA ASN A 206 -0.89 6.02 -17.01
C ASN A 206 -0.61 4.53 -16.81
N ASP A 207 0.60 4.05 -17.16
CA ASP A 207 1.03 2.68 -16.88
C ASP A 207 1.92 2.56 -15.61
N CYS A 208 2.39 3.69 -15.08
CA CYS A 208 3.31 3.85 -13.95
C CYS A 208 4.76 3.38 -14.18
N ASP A 209 5.30 3.39 -15.40
CA ASP A 209 6.72 3.05 -15.64
C ASP A 209 7.71 4.13 -15.19
N GLY A 210 7.27 5.38 -15.07
CA GLY A 210 8.08 6.53 -14.66
C GLY A 210 8.27 7.61 -15.72
N LYS A 211 7.71 7.44 -16.93
CA LYS A 211 7.68 8.43 -18.03
C LYS A 211 6.25 8.96 -18.23
N VAL A 212 6.09 10.02 -19.02
CA VAL A 212 4.83 10.75 -19.20
C VAL A 212 4.67 11.16 -20.66
N ASP A 213 3.52 10.88 -21.27
CA ASP A 213 3.14 11.35 -22.60
C ASP A 213 4.26 11.08 -23.65
N GLY A 214 4.73 12.12 -24.33
CA GLY A 214 5.79 12.06 -25.33
C GLY A 214 7.20 11.82 -24.80
N GLU A 215 7.39 11.67 -23.47
CA GLU A 215 8.60 11.05 -22.92
C GLU A 215 8.51 9.52 -22.91
N ASP A 216 7.31 8.94 -23.05
CA ASP A 216 7.10 7.49 -23.07
C ASP A 216 7.32 6.86 -24.46
N PRO A 217 8.14 5.79 -24.59
CA PRO A 217 8.29 5.01 -25.82
C PRO A 217 7.01 4.34 -26.35
N ASP A 218 6.00 4.07 -25.53
CA ASP A 218 4.73 3.48 -25.97
C ASP A 218 3.86 4.46 -26.78
N CYS A 219 4.18 5.75 -26.65
CA CYS A 219 3.54 6.89 -27.29
C CYS A 219 4.23 7.36 -28.59
N ALA A 220 5.09 6.53 -29.19
CA ALA A 220 5.90 6.82 -30.39
C ALA A 220 5.51 6.02 -31.65
#